data_AF-A0A6L7EU73-F1
#
_entry.id   AF-A0A6L7EU73-F1
#
_cell.length_a   1.000
_cell.length_b   1.000
_cell.length_c   1.000
_cell.angle_alpha   90.00
_cell.angle_beta   90.00
_cell.angle_gamma   90.00
#
_symmetry.space_group_name_H-M   'P 1'
#
loop_
_entity.id
_entity.type
_entity.pdbx_description
1 polymer ?
#
loop_
_entity_poly.entity_id
_entity_poly.type
_entity_poly.pdbx_seq_one_letter_code
_entity_poly.pdbx_strand_id
1 'polypeptide(L)'
;MTALSTTSIPRWARDAHDPPRESTLPSGAASWLLVPVGEEAHHLALRWAEGLPADVPTELVAGTSADGVAPALDAALEAARVGVRVAVAGPVADCLALRGQLVSAGLEDDELLVAPTSAAGLEVFCVHCGATTRATAEVGDVVACDSCDRGLFVYHHVSRRDGRFLGFQADAETATDPTDPTGGDPR
;
A
#
# COMPACT_ATOMS: atom_id res chain seq x y z
N MET A 1 -19.06 3.93 16.89
CA MET A 1 -17.84 3.07 16.81
C MET A 1 -18.25 1.71 16.24
N THR A 2 -18.55 1.62 14.94
CA THR A 2 -19.25 0.44 14.39
C THR A 2 -18.87 0.07 12.94
N ALA A 3 -17.69 0.48 12.44
CA ALA A 3 -17.36 0.36 11.00
C ALA A 3 -16.25 -0.64 10.62
N LEU A 4 -15.61 -1.34 11.56
CA LEU A 4 -14.44 -2.19 11.24
C LEU A 4 -14.77 -3.65 10.87
N SER A 5 -16.03 -4.10 10.93
CA SER A 5 -16.39 -5.49 10.63
C SER A 5 -16.28 -5.85 9.14
N THR A 6 -16.36 -4.85 8.25
CA THR A 6 -16.23 -5.02 6.80
C THR A 6 -15.36 -3.90 6.23
N THR A 7 -14.06 -3.97 6.47
CA THR A 7 -13.07 -3.09 5.84
C THR A 7 -12.31 -3.85 4.76
N SER A 8 -11.98 -3.18 3.66
CA SER A 8 -11.09 -3.71 2.63
C SER A 8 -9.61 -3.53 2.98
N ILE A 9 -9.29 -2.90 4.12
CA ILE A 9 -7.92 -2.74 4.59
C ILE A 9 -7.39 -4.12 5.00
N PRO A 10 -6.32 -4.63 4.36
CA PRO A 10 -5.73 -5.91 4.72
C PRO A 10 -5.34 -5.99 6.20
N ARG A 11 -5.37 -7.18 6.81
CA ARG A 11 -5.01 -7.35 8.24
C ARG A 11 -3.61 -6.80 8.54
N TRP A 12 -2.63 -7.17 7.71
CA TRP A 12 -1.25 -6.71 7.85
C TRP A 12 -1.11 -5.18 7.79
N ALA A 13 -1.99 -4.46 7.09
CA ALA A 13 -1.97 -3.00 7.02
C ALA A 13 -2.58 -2.36 8.27
N ARG A 14 -3.59 -3.01 8.88
CA ARG A 14 -4.19 -2.55 10.15
C ARG A 14 -3.25 -2.77 11.33
N ASP A 15 -2.54 -3.89 11.29
CA ASP A 15 -1.64 -4.33 12.35
C ASP A 15 -0.20 -3.80 12.15
N ALA A 16 0.05 -2.91 11.18
CA ALA A 16 1.39 -2.42 10.81
C ALA A 16 2.13 -1.64 11.92
N HIS A 17 1.45 -1.32 13.03
CA HIS A 17 2.04 -0.77 14.23
C HIS A 17 2.75 -1.83 15.08
N ASP A 18 2.36 -3.10 14.94
CA ASP A 18 3.04 -4.22 15.55
C ASP A 18 4.27 -4.60 14.71
N PRO A 19 5.36 -5.09 15.33
CA PRO A 19 6.48 -5.64 14.59
C PRO A 19 6.01 -6.77 13.66
N PRO A 20 6.64 -6.96 12.49
CA PRO A 20 6.20 -7.94 11.49
C PRO A 20 6.10 -9.33 12.13
N ARG A 21 4.85 -9.83 12.24
CA ARG A 21 4.53 -11.09 12.92
C ARG A 21 4.99 -12.32 12.13
N GLU A 22 5.16 -12.18 10.82
CA GLU A 22 5.52 -13.27 9.92
C GLU A 22 6.96 -13.09 9.42
N SER A 23 7.89 -13.78 10.07
CA SER A 23 9.33 -13.69 9.79
C SER A 23 9.83 -14.78 8.83
N THR A 24 8.99 -15.74 8.46
CA THR A 24 9.36 -16.90 7.64
C THR A 24 8.48 -17.00 6.41
N LEU A 25 9.11 -17.20 5.25
CA LEU A 25 8.38 -17.43 4.00
C LEU A 25 7.77 -18.85 3.97
N PRO A 26 6.53 -19.01 3.49
CA PRO A 26 5.94 -20.33 3.27
C PRO A 26 6.77 -21.18 2.31
N SER A 27 6.79 -22.50 2.54
CA SER A 27 7.37 -23.45 1.59
C SER A 27 6.51 -23.60 0.32
N GLY A 28 7.11 -24.11 -0.76
CA GLY A 28 6.38 -24.57 -1.95
C GLY A 28 6.30 -23.58 -3.11
N ALA A 29 7.02 -22.44 -3.03
CA ALA A 29 7.26 -21.61 -4.19
C ALA A 29 8.27 -22.29 -5.13
N ALA A 30 8.08 -22.14 -6.44
CA ALA A 30 9.07 -22.55 -7.45
C ALA A 30 10.20 -21.52 -7.56
N SER A 31 9.92 -20.25 -7.26
CA SER A 31 10.88 -19.16 -7.16
C SER A 31 10.31 -18.02 -6.31
N TRP A 32 11.19 -17.16 -5.78
CA TRP A 32 10.80 -15.98 -5.01
C TRP A 32 11.29 -14.68 -5.64
N LEU A 33 10.43 -13.67 -5.65
CA LEU A 33 10.83 -12.26 -5.75
C LEU A 33 10.73 -11.63 -4.36
N LEU A 34 11.85 -11.15 -3.82
CA LEU A 34 11.90 -10.43 -2.56
C LEU A 34 11.97 -8.93 -2.85
N VAL A 35 11.02 -8.18 -2.32
CA VAL A 35 10.80 -6.77 -2.69
C VAL A 35 10.87 -5.89 -1.45
N PRO A 36 12.08 -5.57 -0.96
CA PRO A 36 12.26 -4.64 0.14
C PRO A 36 12.25 -3.18 -0.30
N VAL A 37 11.52 -2.36 0.46
CA VAL A 37 11.48 -0.90 0.33
C VAL A 37 12.08 -0.26 1.59
N GLY A 38 13.27 0.31 1.43
CA GLY A 38 14.04 0.92 2.53
C GLY A 38 14.94 -0.06 3.30
N GLU A 39 15.75 0.48 4.21
CA GLU A 39 16.85 -0.23 4.89
C GLU A 39 16.34 -1.36 5.80
N GLU A 40 15.36 -1.09 6.66
CA GLU A 40 14.79 -2.10 7.57
C GLU A 40 14.18 -3.28 6.80
N ALA A 41 13.49 -2.97 5.69
CA ALA A 41 12.92 -3.99 4.82
C ALA A 41 14.00 -4.83 4.14
N HIS A 42 15.13 -4.21 3.79
CA HIS A 42 16.26 -4.92 3.18
C HIS A 42 16.84 -5.96 4.14
N HIS A 43 17.02 -5.62 5.41
CA HIS A 43 17.45 -6.58 6.43
C HIS A 43 16.47 -7.73 6.60
N LEU A 44 15.16 -7.48 6.54
CA LEU A 44 14.15 -8.54 6.58
C LEU A 44 14.23 -9.45 5.35
N ALA A 45 14.37 -8.88 4.14
CA ALA A 45 14.49 -9.66 2.91
C ALA A 45 15.73 -10.55 2.89
N LEU A 46 16.86 -10.09 3.44
CA LEU A 46 18.06 -10.92 3.58
C LEU A 46 17.82 -12.11 4.52
N ARG A 47 17.15 -11.91 5.66
CA ARG A 47 16.78 -13.02 6.56
C ARG A 47 15.85 -14.03 5.89
N TRP A 48 14.93 -13.56 5.06
CA TRP A 48 14.10 -14.47 4.26
C TRP A 48 14.93 -15.28 3.28
N ALA A 49 15.83 -14.64 2.53
CA ALA A 49 16.71 -15.33 1.59
C ALA A 49 17.59 -16.39 2.28
N GLU A 50 18.12 -16.09 3.46
CA GLU A 50 18.89 -17.04 4.28
C GLU A 50 18.07 -18.25 4.75
N GLY A 51 16.76 -18.08 4.94
CA GLY A 51 15.85 -19.15 5.36
C GLY A 51 15.33 -20.02 4.22
N LEU A 52 15.56 -19.64 2.96
CA LEU A 52 15.10 -20.40 1.79
C LEU A 52 16.05 -21.55 1.45
N PRO A 53 15.53 -22.68 0.91
CA PRO A 53 16.38 -23.74 0.36
C PRO A 53 17.27 -23.20 -0.77
N ALA A 54 18.53 -23.64 -0.81
CA ALA A 54 19.53 -23.14 -1.76
C ALA A 54 19.19 -23.43 -3.24
N ASP A 55 18.32 -24.38 -3.50
CA ASP A 55 17.85 -24.77 -4.83
C ASP A 55 16.63 -23.99 -5.31
N VAL A 56 16.03 -23.13 -4.47
CA VAL A 56 14.91 -22.26 -4.85
C VAL A 56 15.45 -20.94 -5.40
N PRO A 57 15.26 -20.65 -6.71
CA PRO A 57 15.68 -19.39 -7.30
C PRO A 57 15.03 -18.20 -6.57
N THR A 58 15.85 -17.25 -6.17
CA THR A 58 15.42 -16.07 -5.41
C THR A 58 16.07 -14.84 -6.00
N GLU A 59 15.26 -13.84 -6.33
CA GLU A 59 15.69 -12.55 -6.84
C GLU A 59 15.32 -11.44 -5.86
N LEU A 60 16.20 -10.46 -5.70
CA LEU A 60 15.99 -9.30 -4.85
C LEU A 60 15.73 -8.06 -5.71
N VAL A 61 14.53 -7.50 -5.61
CA VAL A 61 14.11 -6.28 -6.32
C VAL A 61 13.96 -5.16 -5.29
N ALA A 62 15.07 -4.50 -4.95
CA ALA A 62 15.13 -3.53 -3.87
C ALA A 62 15.03 -2.08 -4.36
N GLY A 63 14.49 -1.20 -3.51
CA GLY A 63 14.49 0.24 -3.74
C GLY A 63 14.11 1.04 -2.50
N THR A 64 13.95 2.35 -2.65
CA THR A 64 13.68 3.28 -1.54
C THR A 64 12.24 3.75 -1.47
N SER A 65 11.44 3.49 -2.50
CA SER A 65 9.99 3.73 -2.56
C SER A 65 9.31 2.72 -3.48
N ALA A 66 7.99 2.59 -3.38
CA ALA A 66 7.22 1.77 -4.32
C ALA A 66 7.47 2.17 -5.79
N ASP A 67 7.40 3.48 -6.09
CA ASP A 67 7.64 4.00 -7.45
C ASP A 67 9.06 3.70 -7.97
N GLY A 68 10.06 3.70 -7.08
CA GLY A 68 11.44 3.39 -7.46
C GLY A 68 11.66 1.91 -7.77
N VAL A 69 10.89 1.03 -7.13
CA VAL A 69 10.95 -0.43 -7.31
C VAL A 69 10.10 -0.88 -8.50
N ALA A 70 9.00 -0.19 -8.79
CA ALA A 70 7.98 -0.58 -9.75
C ALA A 70 8.53 -1.06 -11.10
N PRO A 71 9.45 -0.32 -11.79
CA PRO A 71 9.95 -0.73 -13.10
C PRO A 71 10.76 -2.03 -13.09
N ALA A 72 11.58 -2.24 -12.05
CA ALA A 72 12.37 -3.46 -11.90
C ALA A 72 11.48 -4.64 -11.52
N LEU A 73 10.44 -4.40 -10.73
CA LEU A 73 9.44 -5.40 -10.38
C LEU A 73 8.64 -5.84 -11.62
N ASP A 74 8.20 -4.90 -12.47
CA ASP A 74 7.53 -5.23 -13.73
C ASP A 74 8.39 -6.12 -14.63
N ALA A 75 9.67 -5.78 -14.79
CA ALA A 75 10.60 -6.58 -15.57
C ALA A 75 10.81 -8.00 -14.99
N ALA A 76 10.90 -8.12 -13.66
CA ALA A 76 11.02 -9.42 -12.99
C ALA A 76 9.74 -10.27 -13.14
N LEU A 77 8.56 -9.64 -13.07
CA LEU A 77 7.27 -10.30 -13.28
C LEU A 77 7.11 -10.80 -14.72
N GLU A 78 7.54 -10.02 -15.72
CA GLU A 78 7.53 -10.43 -17.13
C GLU A 78 8.40 -11.67 -17.40
N ALA A 79 9.51 -11.80 -16.66
CA ALA A 79 10.42 -12.95 -16.76
C ALA A 79 9.98 -14.16 -15.92
N ALA A 80 9.04 -13.97 -15.00
CA ALA A 80 8.63 -14.98 -14.04
C ALA A 80 7.89 -16.15 -14.71
N ARG A 81 7.92 -17.31 -14.04
CA ARG A 81 7.23 -18.53 -14.47
C ARG A 81 6.20 -18.95 -13.44
N VAL A 82 5.30 -19.86 -13.84
CA VAL A 82 4.29 -20.46 -12.95
C VAL A 82 4.95 -20.97 -11.66
N GLY A 83 4.37 -20.59 -10.52
CA GLY A 83 4.88 -20.94 -9.20
C GLY A 83 5.80 -19.88 -8.57
N VAL A 84 6.00 -18.72 -9.20
CA VAL A 84 6.60 -17.55 -8.55
C VAL A 84 5.75 -17.10 -7.36
N ARG A 85 6.39 -16.73 -6.26
CA ARG A 85 5.77 -16.01 -5.14
C ARG A 85 6.53 -14.73 -4.85
N VAL A 86 5.84 -13.75 -4.28
CA VAL A 86 6.42 -12.43 -4.03
C VAL A 86 6.30 -12.08 -2.55
N ALA A 87 7.40 -11.69 -1.94
CA ALA A 87 7.45 -11.21 -0.57
C ALA A 87 7.80 -9.71 -0.56
N VAL A 88 6.89 -8.88 -0.06
CA VAL A 88 7.06 -7.42 0.01
C VAL A 88 7.33 -7.02 1.46
N ALA A 89 8.33 -6.16 1.67
CA ALA A 89 8.58 -5.53 2.96
C ALA A 89 8.81 -4.03 2.77
N GLY A 90 8.31 -3.21 3.70
CA GLY A 90 8.44 -1.75 3.60
C GLY A 90 7.42 -0.99 4.43
N PRO A 91 7.39 0.35 4.35
CA PRO A 91 6.31 1.15 4.93
C PRO A 91 4.95 0.73 4.38
N VAL A 92 3.90 0.82 5.19
CA VAL A 92 2.55 0.34 4.83
C VAL A 92 2.03 0.94 3.52
N ALA A 93 2.29 2.23 3.27
CA ALA A 93 1.90 2.90 2.03
C ALA A 93 2.56 2.25 0.80
N ASP A 94 3.88 2.02 0.86
CA ASP A 94 4.63 1.40 -0.23
C ASP A 94 4.21 -0.08 -0.42
N CYS A 95 3.96 -0.81 0.67
CA CYS A 95 3.45 -2.19 0.61
C CYS A 95 2.06 -2.27 -0.06
N LEU A 96 1.15 -1.33 0.24
CA LEU A 96 -0.17 -1.31 -0.38
C LEU A 96 -0.07 -0.99 -1.88
N ALA A 97 0.71 0.02 -2.26
CA ALA A 97 0.95 0.38 -3.66
C ALA A 97 1.54 -0.80 -4.47
N LEU A 98 2.60 -1.45 -3.95
CA LEU A 98 3.20 -2.62 -4.59
C LEU A 98 2.23 -3.80 -4.66
N ARG A 99 1.41 -4.03 -3.63
CA ARG A 99 0.35 -5.06 -3.70
C ARG A 99 -0.65 -4.75 -4.82
N GLY A 100 -1.05 -3.48 -4.99
CA GLY A 100 -1.93 -3.07 -6.09
C GLY A 100 -1.33 -3.41 -7.46
N GLN A 101 -0.04 -3.09 -7.65
CA GLN A 101 0.71 -3.45 -8.85
C GLN A 101 0.74 -4.98 -9.08
N LEU A 102 1.10 -5.75 -8.04
CA LEU A 102 1.21 -7.21 -8.13
C LEU A 102 -0.14 -7.89 -8.45
N VAL A 103 -1.22 -7.46 -7.79
CA VAL A 103 -2.57 -7.95 -8.08
C VAL A 103 -3.01 -7.54 -9.49
N SER A 104 -2.64 -6.33 -9.94
CA SER A 104 -2.92 -5.88 -11.31
C SER A 104 -2.14 -6.66 -12.36
N ALA A 105 -0.97 -7.20 -12.01
CA ALA A 105 -0.18 -8.12 -12.83
C ALA A 105 -0.71 -9.58 -12.81
N GLY A 106 -1.74 -9.86 -12.01
CA GLY A 106 -2.44 -11.15 -11.99
C GLY A 106 -2.04 -12.07 -10.84
N LEU A 107 -1.25 -11.60 -9.87
CA LEU A 107 -0.94 -12.40 -8.68
C LEU A 107 -2.16 -12.48 -7.76
N GLU A 108 -2.37 -13.65 -7.19
CA GLU A 108 -3.38 -13.85 -6.17
C GLU A 108 -2.82 -13.61 -4.76
N ASP A 109 -3.72 -13.32 -3.81
CA ASP A 109 -3.31 -12.97 -2.44
C ASP A 109 -2.55 -14.09 -1.72
N ASP A 110 -2.69 -15.36 -2.14
CA ASP A 110 -1.95 -16.51 -1.60
C ASP A 110 -0.55 -16.71 -2.23
N GLU A 111 -0.26 -16.00 -3.32
CA GLU A 111 1.07 -15.88 -3.93
C GLU A 111 1.88 -14.71 -3.34
N LEU A 112 1.24 -13.90 -2.49
CA LEU A 112 1.79 -12.70 -1.88
C LEU A 112 2.02 -12.88 -0.38
N LEU A 113 3.20 -12.51 0.07
CA LEU A 113 3.50 -12.26 1.47
C LEU A 113 3.83 -10.78 1.64
N VAL A 114 3.20 -10.11 2.60
CA VAL A 114 3.42 -8.68 2.85
C VAL A 114 3.74 -8.48 4.32
N ALA A 115 4.91 -7.93 4.60
CA ALA A 115 5.39 -7.66 5.96
C ALA A 115 5.76 -6.18 6.10
N PRO A 116 4.82 -5.32 6.54
CA PRO A 116 5.11 -3.93 6.80
C PRO A 116 6.19 -3.77 7.87
N THR A 117 7.07 -2.80 7.68
CA THR A 117 8.11 -2.42 8.65
C THR A 117 7.73 -1.18 9.46
N SER A 118 6.71 -0.45 9.01
CA SER A 118 6.12 0.68 9.75
C SER A 118 4.71 1.00 9.25
N ALA A 119 3.91 1.60 10.13
CA ALA A 119 2.60 2.18 9.79
C ALA A 119 2.70 3.61 9.20
N ALA A 120 3.89 4.05 8.79
CA ALA A 120 4.12 5.44 8.42
C ALA A 120 3.46 5.82 7.09
N GLY A 121 2.49 6.75 7.19
CA GLY A 121 1.87 7.43 6.06
C GLY A 121 0.88 6.59 5.27
N LEU A 122 0.07 7.28 4.44
CA LEU A 122 -0.94 6.70 3.56
C LEU A 122 -0.83 7.34 2.18
N GLU A 123 -1.19 6.58 1.14
CA GLU A 123 -1.53 7.13 -0.17
C GLU A 123 -3.05 7.27 -0.30
N VAL A 124 -3.51 8.49 -0.52
CA VAL A 124 -4.94 8.84 -0.58
C VAL A 124 -5.30 9.24 -2.01
N PHE A 125 -6.16 8.45 -2.65
CA PHE A 125 -6.72 8.73 -3.97
C PHE A 125 -7.88 9.72 -3.86
N CYS A 126 -7.75 10.85 -4.55
CA CYS A 126 -8.78 11.87 -4.63
C CYS A 126 -9.85 11.49 -5.67
N VAL A 127 -11.09 11.21 -5.22
CA VAL A 127 -12.20 10.91 -6.13
C VAL A 127 -12.60 12.08 -7.04
N HIS A 128 -12.20 13.31 -6.70
CA HIS A 128 -12.53 14.50 -7.48
C HIS A 128 -11.63 14.66 -8.71
N CYS A 129 -10.31 14.60 -8.55
CA CYS A 129 -9.36 14.84 -9.66
C CYS A 129 -8.54 13.63 -10.08
N GLY A 130 -8.62 12.51 -9.35
CA GLY A 130 -7.84 11.30 -9.62
C GLY A 130 -6.38 11.36 -9.16
N ALA A 131 -5.93 12.47 -8.58
CA ALA A 131 -4.58 12.58 -8.01
C ALA A 131 -4.44 11.71 -6.75
N THR A 132 -3.20 11.33 -6.45
CA THR A 132 -2.84 10.62 -5.21
C THR A 132 -1.98 11.51 -4.35
N THR A 133 -2.32 11.60 -3.07
CA THR A 133 -1.59 12.38 -2.06
C THR A 133 -0.96 11.45 -1.05
N ARG A 134 0.35 11.61 -0.81
CA ARG A 134 1.06 10.90 0.25
C ARG A 134 1.08 11.78 1.49
N ALA A 135 0.46 11.33 2.57
CA ALA A 135 0.31 12.10 3.80
C ALA A 135 0.59 11.25 5.04
N THR A 136 1.15 11.87 6.07
CA THR A 136 1.18 11.31 7.42
C THR A 136 -0.19 11.57 8.06
N ALA A 137 -1.08 10.59 7.95
CA ALA A 137 -2.45 10.67 8.42
C ALA A 137 -2.96 9.28 8.81
N GLU A 138 -4.07 9.23 9.53
CA GLU A 138 -4.79 8.01 9.88
C GLU A 138 -6.14 7.94 9.16
N VAL A 139 -6.75 6.75 9.18
CA VAL A 139 -8.14 6.59 8.71
C VAL A 139 -9.06 7.43 9.57
N GLY A 140 -9.85 8.30 8.94
CA GLY A 140 -10.73 9.25 9.60
C GLY A 140 -10.20 10.69 9.65
N ASP A 141 -8.92 10.91 9.31
CA ASP A 141 -8.36 12.25 9.19
C ASP A 141 -8.80 12.93 7.88
N VAL A 142 -8.56 14.24 7.81
CA VAL A 142 -8.72 15.05 6.60
C VAL A 142 -7.36 15.53 6.12
N VAL A 143 -7.03 15.28 4.85
CA VAL A 143 -5.77 15.71 4.21
C VAL A 143 -6.05 16.59 3.00
N ALA A 144 -5.23 17.61 2.76
CA ALA A 144 -5.36 18.42 1.55
C ALA A 144 -4.84 17.66 0.33
N CYS A 145 -5.60 17.64 -0.77
CA CYS A 145 -5.14 17.05 -2.03
C CYS A 145 -4.03 17.90 -2.66
N ASP A 146 -2.87 17.31 -2.94
CA ASP A 146 -1.71 18.00 -3.55
C ASP A 146 -1.98 18.59 -4.95
N SER A 147 -3.09 18.19 -5.59
CA SER A 147 -3.45 18.63 -6.94
C SER A 147 -4.63 19.61 -7.00
N CYS A 148 -5.60 19.51 -6.10
CA CYS A 148 -6.82 20.34 -6.16
C CYS A 148 -7.17 21.02 -4.84
N ASP A 149 -6.30 20.92 -3.84
CA ASP A 149 -6.36 21.54 -2.51
C ASP A 149 -7.59 21.19 -1.66
N ARG A 150 -8.52 20.36 -2.18
CA ARG A 150 -9.70 19.91 -1.43
C ARG A 150 -9.30 19.08 -0.22
N GLY A 151 -9.99 19.30 0.90
CA GLY A 151 -9.91 18.45 2.08
C GLY A 151 -10.52 17.07 1.82
N LEU A 152 -9.69 16.04 1.83
CA LEU A 152 -10.04 14.64 1.60
C LEU A 152 -10.20 13.92 2.94
N PHE A 153 -11.40 13.49 3.27
CA PHE A 153 -11.63 12.54 4.36
C PHE A 153 -11.07 11.16 3.97
N VAL A 154 -10.15 10.64 4.78
CA VAL A 154 -9.52 9.33 4.57
C VAL A 154 -10.46 8.22 4.99
N TYR A 155 -11.09 7.56 4.02
CA TYR A 155 -12.08 6.51 4.28
C TYR A 155 -11.43 5.17 4.64
N HIS A 156 -12.16 4.32 5.37
CA HIS A 156 -11.70 2.99 5.80
C HIS A 156 -11.74 1.92 4.67
N HIS A 157 -11.46 2.35 3.45
CA HIS A 157 -11.44 1.52 2.24
C HIS A 157 -10.13 1.74 1.48
N VAL A 158 -9.42 0.65 1.23
CA VAL A 158 -8.31 0.60 0.29
C VAL A 158 -8.75 -0.13 -0.98
N SER A 159 -8.44 0.46 -2.15
CA SER A 159 -8.61 -0.19 -3.45
C SER A 159 -7.70 -1.42 -3.51
N ARG A 160 -8.27 -2.60 -3.79
CA ARG A 160 -7.47 -3.82 -3.99
C ARG A 160 -6.52 -3.69 -5.17
N ARG A 161 -6.95 -2.99 -6.23
CA ARG A 161 -6.22 -2.87 -7.50
C ARG A 161 -5.16 -1.79 -7.46
N ASP A 162 -5.45 -0.66 -6.83
CA ASP A 162 -4.54 0.50 -6.85
C ASP A 162 -3.69 0.57 -5.58
N GLY A 163 -4.07 -0.14 -4.51
CA GLY A 163 -3.31 -0.10 -3.25
C GLY A 163 -3.44 1.22 -2.49
N ARG A 164 -4.47 2.02 -2.77
CA ARG A 164 -4.62 3.38 -2.22
C ARG A 164 -5.90 3.53 -1.41
N PHE A 165 -5.85 4.36 -0.39
CA PHE A 165 -7.03 4.74 0.39
C PHE A 165 -7.94 5.64 -0.44
N LEU A 166 -9.25 5.47 -0.26
CA LEU A 166 -10.24 6.35 -0.87
C LEU A 166 -10.33 7.67 -0.08
N GLY A 167 -10.07 8.79 -0.75
CA GLY A 167 -10.28 10.13 -0.23
C GLY A 167 -11.45 10.83 -0.93
N PHE A 168 -12.45 11.28 -0.17
CA PHE A 168 -13.56 12.07 -0.70
C PHE A 168 -13.68 13.41 0.01
N GLN A 169 -14.31 14.37 -0.65
CA GLN A 169 -14.46 15.72 -0.12
C GLN A 169 -15.21 15.70 1.23
N ALA A 170 -14.55 16.14 2.30
CA ALA A 170 -15.06 16.03 3.67
C ALA A 170 -16.35 16.83 3.91
N ASP A 171 -16.52 17.94 3.20
CA ASP A 171 -17.63 18.88 3.32
C ASP A 171 -18.62 18.80 2.14
N ALA A 172 -18.65 17.69 1.40
CA ALA A 172 -19.50 17.53 0.22
C ALA A 172 -21.00 17.77 0.50
N GLU A 173 -21.45 17.45 1.72
CA GLU A 173 -22.84 17.63 2.18
C GLU A 173 -23.12 19.05 2.72
N THR A 174 -22.08 19.87 2.88
CA THR A 174 -22.15 21.22 3.47
C THR A 174 -22.14 22.31 2.41
N ALA A 175 -22.53 22.00 1.17
CA ALA A 175 -22.54 22.94 0.05
C ALA A 175 -23.17 24.28 0.50
N THR A 176 -22.35 25.31 0.59
CA THR A 176 -22.82 26.67 0.83
C THR A 176 -23.57 27.11 -0.42
N ASP A 177 -24.84 27.46 -0.25
CA ASP A 177 -25.61 28.08 -1.32
C ASP A 177 -24.87 29.36 -1.74
N PRO A 178 -24.41 29.49 -3.00
CA PRO A 178 -23.70 30.68 -3.45
C PRO A 178 -24.55 31.95 -3.40
N THR A 179 -25.85 31.83 -3.11
CA THR A 179 -26.77 32.94 -2.89
C THR A 179 -27.09 33.22 -1.42
N ASP A 180 -26.55 32.43 -0.47
CA ASP A 180 -26.72 32.66 0.96
C ASP A 180 -25.76 33.77 1.46
N PRO A 181 -26.28 34.97 1.82
CA PRO A 181 -25.46 36.09 2.26
C PRO A 181 -24.83 35.87 3.65
N THR A 182 -25.08 34.73 4.30
CA THR A 182 -24.53 34.38 5.63
C THR A 182 -23.36 33.40 5.60
N GLY A 183 -22.99 32.88 4.42
CA GLY A 183 -21.86 31.98 4.22
C GLY A 183 -20.52 32.69 4.42
N GLY A 184 -20.03 32.71 5.66
CA GLY A 184 -18.70 33.22 5.99
C GLY A 184 -17.58 32.45 5.28
N ASP A 185 -16.59 33.21 4.82
CA ASP A 185 -15.36 32.77 4.15
C ASP A 185 -14.59 31.70 4.97
N PRO A 186 -14.46 30.45 4.49
CA PRO A 186 -13.61 29.46 5.14
C PRO A 186 -12.17 29.65 4.64
N ARG A 187 -11.31 30.18 5.52
CA ARG A 187 -9.85 30.15 5.37
C ARG A 187 -9.29 28.77 5.65
#